data_AF-A0A9W9KWD2-F1
#
_entry.id   AF-A0A9W9KWD2-F1
#
_cell.length_a   1.000
_cell.length_b   1.000
_cell.length_c   1.000
_cell.angle_alpha   90.00
_cell.angle_beta   90.00
_cell.angle_gamma   90.00
#
_symmetry.space_group_name_H-M   'P 1'
#
loop_
_entity.id
_entity.type
_entity.pdbx_description
1 polymer ?
#
loop_
_entity_poly.entity_id
_entity_poly.type
_entity_poly.pdbx_seq_one_letter_code
_entity_poly.pdbx_strand_id
1 'polypeptide(L)'
;MRDSDGYEGAIYLLENGADVNLAVSGDYGSSLVMAASTGNTGMVHLVLEKGADVNMIVSRKYGSSLVAAASSGNVYTVQSLLEKGADVHKLVSGEYGSALAAAASANSIEIVKLLLQEGADLNTPLVNAQ
;
A
#
# COMPACT_ATOMS: atom_id res chain seq x y z
N MET A 1 16.97 11.37 -0.50
CA MET A 1 16.35 11.56 -1.83
C MET A 1 16.65 10.27 -2.58
N ARG A 2 15.64 9.44 -2.84
CA ARG A 2 15.78 8.22 -3.65
C ARG A 2 15.10 8.55 -4.96
N ASP A 3 15.92 8.55 -6.00
CA ASP A 3 15.66 9.24 -7.25
C ASP A 3 14.56 8.54 -8.07
N SER A 4 13.87 9.36 -8.85
CA SER A 4 12.79 9.03 -9.79
C SER A 4 13.16 7.99 -10.85
N ASP A 5 14.43 7.65 -11.00
CA ASP A 5 14.99 6.90 -12.13
C ASP A 5 14.74 5.38 -12.05
N GLY A 6 14.30 4.87 -10.90
CA GLY A 6 14.06 3.42 -10.70
C GLY A 6 12.77 2.87 -11.31
N TYR A 7 11.88 3.72 -11.85
CA TYR A 7 10.54 3.31 -12.26
C TYR A 7 10.31 3.32 -13.78
N GLU A 8 11.22 3.90 -14.57
CA GLU A 8 11.03 4.02 -16.02
C GLU A 8 10.74 2.66 -16.69
N GLY A 9 11.45 1.61 -16.29
CA GLY A 9 11.20 0.26 -16.80
C GLY A 9 9.82 -0.29 -16.43
N ALA A 10 9.36 -0.03 -15.19
CA ALA A 10 8.04 -0.44 -14.75
C ALA A 10 6.92 0.35 -15.47
N ILE A 11 7.11 1.66 -15.62
CA ILE A 11 6.21 2.54 -16.39
C ILE A 11 6.11 2.05 -17.82
N TYR A 12 7.25 1.83 -18.49
CA TYR A 12 7.31 1.36 -19.87
C TYR A 12 6.55 0.04 -20.05
N LEU A 13 6.71 -0.93 -19.15
CA LEU A 13 5.98 -2.20 -19.21
C LEU A 13 4.47 -2.01 -19.07
N LEU A 14 4.03 -1.19 -18.11
CA LEU A 14 2.61 -0.89 -17.91
C LEU A 14 1.98 -0.11 -19.08
N GLU A 15 2.76 0.76 -19.72
CA GLU A 15 2.35 1.45 -20.95
C GLU A 15 2.24 0.50 -22.14
N ASN A 16 3.03 -0.56 -22.17
CA ASN A 16 3.03 -1.60 -23.22
C ASN A 16 2.11 -2.79 -22.89
N GLY A 17 1.18 -2.63 -21.95
CA GLY A 17 0.13 -3.63 -21.69
C GLY A 17 0.55 -4.79 -20.79
N ALA A 18 1.62 -4.64 -20.02
CA ALA A 18 1.91 -5.58 -18.93
C ALA A 18 0.74 -5.60 -17.93
N ASP A 19 0.38 -6.79 -17.47
CA ASP A 19 -0.65 -6.96 -16.46
C ASP A 19 -0.15 -6.39 -15.11
N VAL A 20 -0.83 -5.34 -14.66
CA VAL A 20 -0.49 -4.58 -13.46
C VAL A 20 -0.67 -5.37 -12.16
N ASN A 21 -1.48 -6.43 -12.20
CA ASN A 21 -1.81 -7.29 -11.06
C ASN A 21 -0.90 -8.50 -10.94
N LEU A 22 0.08 -8.65 -11.83
CA LEU A 22 1.09 -9.70 -11.70
C LEU A 22 1.96 -9.47 -10.46
N ALA A 23 2.26 -10.57 -9.78
CA ALA A 23 3.16 -10.54 -8.66
C ALA A 23 4.56 -10.13 -9.11
N VAL A 24 5.10 -9.07 -8.51
CA VAL A 24 6.49 -8.65 -8.76
C VAL A 24 7.44 -9.34 -7.79
N SER A 25 8.65 -9.65 -8.25
CA SER A 25 9.69 -10.25 -7.40
C SER A 25 10.16 -9.30 -6.29
N GLY A 26 10.77 -9.86 -5.25
CA GLY A 26 11.31 -9.10 -4.12
C GLY A 26 10.33 -8.94 -2.95
N ASP A 27 10.57 -7.91 -2.13
CA ASP A 27 9.93 -7.73 -0.82
C ASP A 27 8.51 -7.15 -0.87
N TYR A 28 8.03 -6.75 -2.06
CA TYR A 28 6.73 -6.05 -2.21
C TYR A 28 5.64 -6.95 -2.79
N GLY A 29 5.95 -7.86 -3.71
CA GLY A 29 4.97 -8.80 -4.26
C GLY A 29 3.91 -8.22 -5.18
N SER A 30 3.73 -6.89 -5.25
CA SER A 30 2.83 -6.18 -6.17
C SER A 30 3.39 -4.80 -6.53
N SER A 31 3.15 -4.35 -7.76
CA SER A 31 3.51 -3.01 -8.24
C SER A 31 2.88 -1.91 -7.38
N LEU A 32 1.63 -2.09 -6.95
CA LEU A 32 0.93 -1.11 -6.12
C LEU A 32 1.49 -1.08 -4.70
N VAL A 33 1.84 -2.24 -4.13
CA VAL A 33 2.49 -2.33 -2.80
C VAL A 33 3.84 -1.63 -2.82
N MET A 34 4.63 -1.85 -3.88
CA MET A 34 5.92 -1.18 -4.06
C MET A 34 5.74 0.35 -4.14
N ALA A 35 4.87 0.84 -5.02
CA ALA A 35 4.61 2.27 -5.17
C ALA A 35 4.10 2.94 -3.87
N ALA A 36 3.23 2.24 -3.14
CA ALA A 36 2.70 2.71 -1.86
C ALA A 36 3.79 2.80 -0.77
N SER A 37 4.69 1.82 -0.72
CA SER A 37 5.78 1.76 0.28
C SER A 37 6.80 2.88 0.14
N THR A 38 6.99 3.40 -1.08
CA THR A 38 7.92 4.50 -1.33
C THR A 38 7.25 5.87 -1.23
N GLY A 39 5.92 5.91 -1.08
CA GLY A 39 5.14 7.14 -1.09
C GLY A 39 5.16 7.86 -2.44
N ASN A 40 5.51 7.16 -3.53
CA ASN A 40 5.53 7.74 -4.87
C ASN A 40 4.09 7.85 -5.39
N THR A 41 3.45 8.98 -5.09
CA THR A 41 2.05 9.26 -5.47
C THR A 41 1.82 9.18 -6.97
N GLY A 42 2.77 9.61 -7.80
CA GLY A 42 2.67 9.51 -9.26
C GLY A 42 2.59 8.06 -9.75
N MET A 43 3.46 7.19 -9.22
CA MET A 43 3.41 5.76 -9.53
C MET A 43 2.15 5.09 -8.98
N VAL A 44 1.69 5.47 -7.79
CA VAL A 44 0.43 4.95 -7.24
C VAL A 44 -0.75 5.29 -8.16
N HIS A 45 -0.85 6.54 -8.62
CA HIS A 45 -1.88 6.95 -9.56
C HIS A 45 -1.81 6.16 -10.87
N LEU A 46 -0.63 6.10 -11.50
CA LEU A 46 -0.45 5.37 -12.75
C LEU A 46 -0.86 3.90 -12.63
N VAL A 47 -0.42 3.22 -11.57
CA VAL A 47 -0.71 1.80 -11.32
C VAL A 47 -2.21 1.59 -11.08
N LEU A 48 -2.88 2.48 -10.34
CA LEU A 48 -4.33 2.43 -10.14
C LEU A 48 -5.11 2.70 -11.44
N GLU A 49 -4.67 3.66 -12.26
CA GLU A 49 -5.28 3.96 -13.58
C GLU A 49 -5.18 2.77 -14.54
N LYS A 50 -4.12 1.96 -14.42
CA LYS A 50 -3.95 0.72 -15.18
C LYS A 50 -4.78 -0.44 -14.67
N GLY A 51 -5.61 -0.24 -13.63
CA GLY A 51 -6.53 -1.24 -13.11
C GLY A 51 -5.92 -2.16 -12.05
N ALA A 52 -4.95 -1.66 -11.28
CA ALA A 52 -4.44 -2.41 -10.14
C ALA A 52 -5.54 -2.68 -9.12
N ASP A 53 -5.60 -3.92 -8.64
CA ASP A 53 -6.45 -4.32 -7.54
C ASP A 53 -5.92 -3.69 -6.25
N VAL A 54 -6.64 -2.66 -5.79
CA VAL A 54 -6.34 -1.92 -4.56
C VAL A 54 -6.30 -2.81 -3.31
N ASN A 55 -7.04 -3.94 -3.35
CA ASN A 55 -7.18 -4.88 -2.25
C ASN A 55 -6.35 -6.15 -2.44
N MET A 56 -5.43 -6.16 -3.41
CA MET A 56 -4.53 -7.27 -3.63
C MET A 56 -3.72 -7.57 -2.36
N ILE A 57 -3.76 -8.83 -1.94
CA ILE A 57 -2.98 -9.34 -0.81
C ILE A 57 -1.73 -10.05 -1.32
N VAL A 58 -0.61 -9.77 -0.68
CA VAL A 58 0.70 -10.34 -1.01
C VAL A 58 1.31 -10.99 0.23
N SER A 59 1.91 -12.17 0.08
CA SER A 59 2.63 -12.83 1.19
C SER A 59 4.05 -12.29 1.31
N ARG A 60 4.16 -10.98 1.57
CA ARG A 60 5.39 -10.19 1.61
C ARG A 60 5.35 -9.15 2.73
N LYS A 61 6.38 -8.32 2.85
CA LYS A 61 6.64 -7.44 4.01
C LYS A 61 5.40 -6.70 4.53
N TYR A 62 4.64 -6.08 3.63
CA TYR A 62 3.51 -5.22 4.00
C TYR A 62 2.14 -5.90 3.92
N GLY A 63 2.01 -7.01 3.18
CA GLY A 63 0.72 -7.68 3.05
C GLY A 63 -0.30 -7.02 2.11
N SER A 64 -0.39 -5.69 2.08
CA SER A 64 -1.26 -4.91 1.19
C SER A 64 -0.72 -3.50 0.91
N SER A 65 -1.29 -2.83 -0.09
CA SER A 65 -0.91 -1.47 -0.46
C SER A 65 -1.29 -0.43 0.59
N LEU A 66 -2.43 -0.60 1.27
CA LEU A 66 -2.85 0.31 2.33
C LEU A 66 -1.90 0.24 3.55
N VAL A 67 -1.44 -0.96 3.91
CA VAL A 67 -0.45 -1.15 4.98
C VAL A 67 0.90 -0.53 4.60
N ALA A 68 1.35 -0.72 3.35
CA ALA A 68 2.58 -0.12 2.86
C ALA A 68 2.52 1.43 2.86
N ALA A 69 1.40 2.01 2.44
CA ALA A 69 1.18 3.46 2.45
C ALA A 69 1.15 4.03 3.88
N ALA A 70 0.49 3.33 4.79
CA ALA A 70 0.44 3.74 6.19
C ALA A 70 1.83 3.71 6.86
N SER A 71 2.63 2.68 6.55
CA SER A 71 4.03 2.56 7.03
C SER A 71 4.94 3.64 6.43
N SER A 72 4.72 4.06 5.18
CA SER A 72 5.52 5.11 4.54
C SER A 72 5.24 6.51 5.09
N GLY A 73 4.14 6.69 5.84
CA GLY A 73 3.75 7.97 6.42
C GLY A 73 3.15 8.94 5.40
N ASN A 74 2.89 8.50 4.16
CA ASN A 74 2.35 9.37 3.11
C ASN A 74 0.82 9.42 3.16
N VAL A 75 0.28 10.49 3.75
CA VAL A 75 -1.16 10.74 3.90
C VAL A 75 -1.89 10.75 2.55
N TYR A 76 -1.32 11.38 1.51
CA TYR A 76 -1.94 11.46 0.18
C TYR A 76 -2.09 10.09 -0.47
N THR A 77 -1.08 9.22 -0.33
CA THR A 77 -1.16 7.85 -0.83
C THR A 77 -2.23 7.05 -0.09
N VAL A 78 -2.30 7.17 1.24
CA VAL A 78 -3.34 6.50 2.04
C VAL A 78 -4.72 6.95 1.59
N GLN A 79 -4.93 8.27 1.48
CA GLN A 79 -6.21 8.83 1.03
C GLN A 79 -6.58 8.34 -0.38
N SER A 80 -5.64 8.37 -1.33
CA SER A 80 -5.89 7.90 -2.70
C SER A 80 -6.31 6.43 -2.75
N LEU A 81 -5.70 5.58 -1.92
CA LEU A 81 -6.06 4.16 -1.84
C LEU A 81 -7.45 3.97 -1.24
N LEU A 82 -7.80 4.70 -0.18
CA LEU A 82 -9.13 4.67 0.45
C LEU A 82 -10.22 5.15 -0.52
N GLU A 83 -9.98 6.25 -1.25
CA GLU A 83 -10.88 6.76 -2.28
C GLU A 83 -11.11 5.74 -3.43
N LYS A 84 -10.13 4.86 -3.67
CA LYS A 84 -10.24 3.76 -4.64
C LYS A 84 -10.84 2.48 -4.05
N GLY A 85 -11.29 2.51 -2.79
CA GLY A 85 -11.96 1.38 -2.14
C GLY A 85 -11.02 0.39 -1.46
N ALA A 86 -9.85 0.84 -1.01
CA ALA A 86 -9.02 0.04 -0.11
C ALA A 86 -9.79 -0.33 1.16
N ASP A 87 -9.82 -1.62 1.49
CA ASP A 87 -10.51 -2.14 2.67
C ASP A 87 -9.69 -1.83 3.93
N VAL A 88 -10.17 -0.85 4.69
CA VAL A 88 -9.55 -0.40 5.94
C VAL A 88 -9.55 -1.48 7.04
N HIS A 89 -10.48 -2.43 6.96
CA HIS A 89 -10.61 -3.53 7.95
C HIS A 89 -9.76 -4.73 7.58
N LYS A 90 -9.06 -4.69 6.44
CA LYS A 90 -8.30 -5.83 5.95
C LYS A 90 -7.09 -6.12 6.83
N LEU A 91 -7.10 -7.31 7.42
CA LEU A 91 -5.95 -7.87 8.11
C LEU A 91 -5.08 -8.67 7.13
N VAL A 92 -3.77 -8.55 7.29
CA VAL A 92 -2.80 -9.17 6.39
C VAL A 92 -1.66 -9.83 7.17
N SER A 93 -1.02 -10.83 6.57
CA SER A 93 0.28 -11.29 7.04
C SER A 93 1.36 -10.26 6.68
N GLY A 94 2.40 -10.15 7.50
CA GLY A 94 3.49 -9.20 7.29
C GLY A 94 3.88 -8.51 8.60
N GLU A 95 4.67 -7.45 8.49
CA GLU A 95 5.29 -6.77 9.64
C GLU A 95 4.26 -6.13 10.59
N TYR A 96 3.17 -5.57 10.06
CA TYR A 96 2.24 -4.74 10.85
C TYR A 96 0.86 -5.36 11.09
N GLY A 97 0.42 -6.29 10.26
CA GLY A 97 -0.90 -6.92 10.39
C GLY A 97 -2.10 -6.07 9.94
N SER A 98 -2.04 -4.74 10.07
CA SER A 98 -3.09 -3.79 9.66
C SER A 98 -2.53 -2.42 9.29
N ALA A 99 -3.33 -1.61 8.57
CA ALA A 99 -2.95 -0.26 8.20
C ALA A 99 -2.82 0.66 9.43
N LEU A 100 -3.70 0.46 10.42
CA LEU A 100 -3.68 1.25 11.66
C LEU A 100 -2.42 0.98 12.48
N ALA A 101 -2.00 -0.28 12.61
CA ALA A 101 -0.75 -0.65 13.28
C ALA A 101 0.48 -0.09 12.55
N ALA A 102 0.48 -0.12 11.21
CA ALA A 102 1.55 0.48 10.41
C ALA A 102 1.65 2.01 10.60
N ALA A 103 0.51 2.71 10.61
CA ALA A 103 0.47 4.16 10.85
C ALA A 103 0.97 4.54 12.25
N ALA A 104 0.60 3.75 13.26
CA ALA A 104 1.09 3.91 14.62
C ALA A 104 2.61 3.69 14.71
N SER A 105 3.13 2.64 14.05
CA SER A 105 4.57 2.37 13.99
C SER A 105 5.35 3.48 13.25
N ALA A 106 4.74 4.11 12.25
CA ALA A 106 5.30 5.26 11.54
C ALA A 106 5.17 6.58 12.32
N ASN A 107 4.53 6.57 13.50
CA ASN A 107 4.21 7.74 14.32
C ASN A 107 3.41 8.83 13.55
N SER A 108 2.57 8.41 12.59
CA SER A 108 1.77 9.32 11.76
C SER A 108 0.36 9.49 12.33
N ILE A 109 0.20 10.48 13.21
CA ILE A 109 -1.08 10.79 13.87
C ILE A 109 -2.17 11.16 12.86
N GLU A 110 -1.79 11.79 11.75
CA GLU A 110 -2.73 12.17 10.69
C GLU A 110 -3.32 10.94 10.00
N ILE A 111 -2.49 9.96 9.64
CA ILE A 111 -2.95 8.70 9.04
C ILE A 111 -3.79 7.90 10.03
N VAL A 112 -3.38 7.86 11.31
CA VAL A 112 -4.19 7.21 12.36
C VAL A 112 -5.59 7.81 12.39
N LYS A 113 -5.71 9.15 12.43
CA LYS A 113 -7.03 9.82 12.43
C LYS A 113 -7.84 9.51 11.18
N LEU A 114 -7.21 9.54 10.00
CA LEU A 114 -7.85 9.24 8.73
C LEU A 114 -8.42 7.81 8.71
N LEU A 115 -7.61 6.81 9.09
CA LEU A 115 -8.05 5.42 9.12
C LEU A 115 -9.21 5.20 10.12
N LEU A 116 -9.19 5.88 11.27
CA LEU A 116 -10.29 5.82 12.24
C LEU A 116 -11.58 6.48 11.72
N GLN A 117 -11.45 7.56 10.95
CA GLN A 117 -12.60 8.20 10.29
C GLN A 117 -13.23 7.29 9.23
N GLU A 118 -12.43 6.50 8.53
CA GLU A 118 -12.90 5.47 7.59
C GLU A 118 -13.40 4.20 8.30
N GLY A 119 -13.34 4.13 9.63
CA GLY A 119 -13.94 3.06 10.42
C GLY A 119 -12.97 1.98 10.91
N ALA A 120 -11.64 2.14 10.77
CA ALA A 120 -10.68 1.20 11.34
C ALA A 120 -10.94 0.94 12.83
N ASP A 121 -10.91 -0.33 13.24
CA ASP A 121 -11.09 -0.70 14.65
C ASP A 121 -9.74 -0.76 15.39
N LEU A 122 -9.60 0.10 16.41
CA LEU A 122 -8.46 0.20 17.32
C LEU A 122 -8.14 -1.11 18.05
N ASN A 123 -9.15 -1.95 18.30
CA ASN A 123 -9.02 -3.16 19.09
C ASN A 123 -8.92 -4.41 18.23
N THR A 124 -8.77 -4.27 16.92
CA THR A 124 -8.69 -5.43 16.03
C THR A 124 -7.50 -6.30 16.44
N PRO A 125 -7.72 -7.57 16.82
CA PRO A 125 -6.62 -8.46 17.16
C PRO A 125 -5.81 -8.71 15.89
N LEU A 126 -4.56 -8.26 15.88
CA LEU A 126 -3.65 -8.54 14.77
C LEU A 126 -3.43 -10.04 14.69
N VAL A 127 -3.52 -10.60 13.49
CA VAL A 127 -3.16 -12.00 13.27
C VAL A 127 -1.67 -12.15 13.54
N ASN A 128 -1.33 -12.75 14.67
CA ASN A 128 0.04 -13.08 15.03
C ASN A 128 0.65 -13.89 13.89
N ALA A 129 1.75 -13.40 13.32
CA ALA A 129 2.56 -14.17 12.39
C ALA A 129 2.98 -15.48 13.08
N GLN A 130 2.49 -16.61 12.55
CA GLN A 130 2.99 -17.94 12.91
C GLN A 130 4.19 -18.30 12.04
#